data_AF-A0A7X2MHY1-F1
#
_entry.id   AF-A0A7X2MHY1-F1
#
_cell.length_a   1.000
_cell.length_b   1.000
_cell.length_c   1.000
_cell.angle_alpha   90.00
_cell.angle_beta   90.00
_cell.angle_gamma   90.00
#
_symmetry.space_group_name_H-M   'P 1'
#
loop_
_entity.id
_entity.type
_entity.pdbx_description
1 polymer ?
#
loop_
_entity_poly.entity_id
_entity_poly.type
_entity_poly.pdbx_seq_one_letter_code
_entity_poly.pdbx_strand_id
1 'polypeptide(L)'
;VRQKAERVERELVQEHKQQQLYKKELAWMRTGAKARTTKQQARINKFNELKSNLNKVQVDENVDINLGQQRLGKKVLELKDASLTIGNHKIIEDFNL
;
A
#
# COMPACT_ATOMS: atom_id res chain seq x y z
N VAL A 1 -10.16 -20.38 9.15
CA VAL A 1 -8.81 -20.61 8.57
C VAL A 1 -8.87 -20.94 7.06
N ARG A 2 -9.71 -21.89 6.60
CA ARG A 2 -9.88 -22.21 5.16
C ARG A 2 -10.19 -21.01 4.24
N GLN A 3 -11.20 -20.20 4.58
CA GLN A 3 -11.61 -19.06 3.75
C GLN A 3 -10.52 -18.00 3.57
N LYS A 4 -9.61 -17.85 4.54
CA LYS A 4 -8.49 -16.91 4.44
C LYS A 4 -7.41 -17.44 3.50
N ALA A 5 -7.11 -18.74 3.54
CA ALA A 5 -6.16 -19.37 2.63
C ALA A 5 -6.64 -19.33 1.17
N GLU A 6 -7.93 -19.59 0.91
CA GLU A 6 -8.52 -19.50 -0.44
C GLU A 6 -8.51 -18.06 -1.01
N ARG A 7 -8.54 -17.05 -0.15
CA ARG A 7 -8.42 -15.65 -0.59
C ARG A 7 -6.99 -15.35 -1.03
N VAL A 8 -6.01 -15.71 -0.21
CA VAL A 8 -4.59 -15.50 -0.50
C VAL A 8 -4.18 -16.22 -1.77
N GLU A 9 -4.61 -17.48 -1.97
CA GLU A 9 -4.29 -18.22 -3.18
C GLU A 9 -4.89 -17.56 -4.44
N ARG A 10 -6.13 -17.07 -4.35
CA ARG A 10 -6.76 -16.34 -5.47
C ARG A 10 -6.07 -15.00 -5.75
N GLU A 11 -5.59 -14.31 -4.72
CA GLU A 11 -4.83 -13.06 -4.87
C GLU A 11 -3.51 -13.35 -5.58
N LEU A 12 -2.73 -14.34 -5.12
CA LEU A 12 -1.47 -14.77 -5.75
C LEU A 12 -1.65 -15.20 -7.22
N VAL A 13 -2.70 -15.98 -7.51
CA VAL A 13 -3.01 -16.40 -8.89
C VAL A 13 -3.37 -15.21 -9.78
N GLN A 14 -4.09 -14.24 -9.24
CA GLN A 14 -4.42 -13.01 -9.97
C GLN A 14 -3.18 -12.18 -10.25
N GLU A 15 -2.32 -11.96 -9.25
CA GLU A 15 -1.06 -11.24 -9.40
C GLU A 15 -0.17 -11.91 -10.46
N HIS A 16 -0.01 -13.23 -10.39
CA HIS A 16 0.77 -13.96 -11.38
C HIS A 16 0.21 -13.78 -12.80
N LYS A 17 -1.12 -13.85 -12.99
CA LYS A 17 -1.77 -13.59 -14.29
C LYS A 17 -1.50 -12.16 -14.79
N GLN A 18 -1.57 -11.16 -13.92
CA GLN A 18 -1.28 -9.77 -14.27
C GLN A 18 0.18 -9.58 -14.70
N GLN A 19 1.13 -10.18 -13.98
CA GLN A 19 2.55 -10.15 -14.33
C GLN A 19 2.83 -10.79 -15.69
N GLN A 20 2.21 -11.95 -15.98
CA GLN A 20 2.37 -12.63 -17.27
C GLN A 20 1.78 -11.80 -18.42
N LEU A 21 0.62 -11.17 -18.21
CA LEU A 21 0.01 -10.27 -19.19
C LEU A 21 0.91 -9.06 -19.46
N TYR A 22 1.48 -8.46 -18.41
CA TYR A 22 2.43 -7.36 -18.52
C TYR A 22 3.66 -7.74 -19.35
N LYS A 23 4.26 -8.92 -19.11
CA LYS A 23 5.41 -9.42 -19.89
C LYS A 23 5.08 -9.55 -21.38
N LYS A 24 3.90 -10.09 -21.70
CA LYS A 24 3.42 -10.24 -23.09
C LYS A 24 3.23 -8.89 -23.78
N GLU A 25 2.57 -7.96 -23.10
CA GLU A 25 2.35 -6.61 -23.65
C GLU A 25 3.66 -5.82 -23.75
N LEU A 26 4.61 -6.00 -22.82
CA LEU A 26 5.94 -5.40 -22.90
C LEU A 26 6.72 -5.90 -24.13
N ALA A 27 6.66 -7.20 -24.42
CA ALA A 27 7.27 -7.77 -25.62
C ALA A 27 6.63 -7.18 -26.91
N TRP A 28 5.29 -7.07 -26.93
CA TRP A 28 4.58 -6.41 -28.02
C TRP A 28 4.97 -4.92 -28.15
N MET A 29 5.20 -4.24 -27.03
CA MET A 29 5.62 -2.85 -27.02
C MET A 29 7.04 -2.65 -27.58
N ARG A 30 7.92 -3.63 -27.39
CA ARG A 30 9.29 -3.64 -27.94
C ARG A 30 9.35 -4.08 -29.40
N THR A 31 8.29 -4.72 -29.90
CA THR A 31 8.20 -5.09 -31.32
C THR A 31 8.12 -3.81 -32.15
N GLY A 32 8.90 -3.72 -33.23
CA GLY A 32 9.27 -2.51 -33.96
C GLY A 32 8.14 -1.66 -34.54
N ALA A 33 8.11 -1.44 -35.86
CA ALA A 33 7.20 -0.48 -36.48
C ALA A 33 5.72 -0.88 -36.26
N LYS A 34 5.05 -0.19 -35.34
CA LYS A 34 3.62 -0.34 -35.07
C LYS A 34 2.83 0.48 -36.08
N ALA A 35 1.77 -0.12 -36.62
CA ALA A 35 0.83 0.57 -37.49
C ALA A 35 0.06 1.63 -36.68
N ARG A 36 -0.08 2.83 -37.24
CA ARG A 36 -0.77 3.97 -36.58
C ARG A 36 -2.29 3.84 -36.64
N THR A 37 -2.84 2.66 -36.39
CA THR A 37 -4.29 2.41 -36.44
C THR A 37 -4.92 2.63 -35.06
N THR A 38 -6.21 2.96 -35.04
CA THR A 38 -7.00 3.18 -33.81
C THR A 38 -6.96 1.97 -32.86
N LYS A 39 -6.98 0.75 -33.41
CA LYS A 39 -6.88 -0.50 -32.63
C LYS A 39 -5.52 -0.66 -31.94
N GLN A 40 -4.44 -0.21 -32.57
CA GLN A 40 -3.10 -0.26 -31.97
C GLN A 40 -2.93 0.81 -30.90
N GLN A 41 -3.50 2.01 -31.10
CA GLN A 41 -3.53 3.05 -30.07
C GLN A 41 -4.29 2.58 -28.82
N ALA A 42 -5.44 1.93 -28.99
CA ALA A 42 -6.21 1.36 -27.88
C ALA A 42 -5.40 0.33 -27.07
N ARG A 43 -4.55 -0.46 -27.74
CA ARG A 43 -3.65 -1.43 -27.08
C ARG A 43 -2.54 -0.74 -26.31
N ILE A 44 -1.92 0.31 -26.87
CA ILE A 44 -0.91 1.12 -26.19
C ILE A 44 -1.50 1.77 -24.93
N ASN A 45 -2.72 2.33 -25.04
CA ASN A 45 -3.41 2.94 -23.91
C ASN A 45 -3.66 1.91 -22.78
N LYS A 46 -4.16 0.71 -23.13
CA LYS A 46 -4.35 -0.39 -22.15
C LYS A 46 -3.05 -0.82 -21.49
N PHE A 47 -1.94 -0.87 -22.23
CA PHE A 47 -0.63 -1.17 -21.65
C PHE A 47 -0.18 -0.09 -20.65
N ASN A 48 -0.39 1.18 -20.98
CA ASN A 48 -0.06 2.30 -20.09
C ASN A 48 -0.91 2.27 -18.81
N GLU A 49 -2.21 1.96 -18.91
CA GLU A 49 -3.09 1.75 -17.75
C GLU A 49 -2.60 0.58 -16.89
N LEU A 50 -2.27 -0.56 -17.51
CA LEU A 50 -1.74 -1.73 -16.80
C LEU A 50 -0.44 -1.40 -16.07
N LYS A 51 0.50 -0.68 -16.71
CA LYS A 51 1.74 -0.22 -16.10
C LYS A 51 1.49 0.72 -14.91
N SER A 52 0.54 1.63 -15.05
CA SER A 52 0.15 2.56 -13.97
C SER A 52 -0.43 1.81 -12.77
N ASN A 53 -1.29 0.83 -13.01
CA ASN A 53 -1.90 0.02 -11.95
C ASN A 53 -0.87 -0.86 -11.23
N LEU A 54 0.08 -1.48 -11.93
CA LEU A 54 1.18 -2.25 -11.33
C LEU A 54 2.06 -1.40 -10.41
N ASN A 55 2.35 -0.16 -10.80
CA ASN A 55 3.14 0.75 -9.97
C ASN A 55 2.40 1.23 -8.70
N LYS A 56 1.06 1.21 -8.69
CA LYS A 56 0.26 1.59 -7.52
C LYS A 56 0.21 0.52 -6.43
N VAL A 57 0.54 -0.73 -6.74
CA VAL A 57 0.54 -1.83 -5.75
C VAL A 57 1.67 -1.70 -4.72
N GLN A 58 2.64 -0.79 -4.93
CA GLN A 58 3.75 -0.58 -3.97
C GLN A 58 3.48 0.46 -2.88
N VAL A 59 2.25 0.96 -2.71
CA VAL A 59 1.92 1.92 -1.64
C VAL A 59 1.00 1.30 -0.59
N ASP A 60 1.20 0.01 -0.28
CA ASP A 60 0.67 -0.64 0.93
C ASP A 60 1.69 -0.57 2.10
N GLU A 61 2.64 0.38 2.07
CA GLU A 61 3.52 0.66 3.24
C GLU A 61 2.81 1.41 4.37
N ASN A 62 1.52 1.75 4.24
CA ASN A 62 0.76 2.41 5.30
C ASN A 62 -0.62 1.76 5.52
N VAL A 63 -0.71 0.43 5.46
CA VAL A 63 -1.86 -0.23 6.08
C VAL A 63 -1.57 -0.40 7.57
N ASP A 64 -1.65 0.73 8.29
CA ASP A 64 -1.87 0.72 9.74
C ASP A 64 -3.27 0.12 9.97
N ILE A 65 -3.33 -1.21 9.96
CA ILE A 65 -4.52 -1.94 10.35
C ILE A 65 -4.66 -1.75 11.86
N ASN A 66 -5.24 -0.63 12.28
CA ASN A 66 -5.76 -0.43 13.63
C ASN A 66 -6.99 -1.35 13.84
N LEU A 67 -6.78 -2.67 13.78
CA LEU A 67 -7.71 -3.70 14.23
C LEU A 67 -7.70 -3.69 15.76
N GLY A 68 -8.41 -2.70 16.33
CA GLY A 68 -8.51 -2.54 17.76
C GLY A 68 -9.26 -1.29 18.16
N GLN A 69 -10.52 -1.13 17.75
CA GLN A 69 -11.45 -0.36 18.57
C GLN A 69 -11.70 -1.13 19.88
N GLN A 70 -10.69 -1.21 20.76
CA GLN A 70 -10.95 -1.46 22.16
C GLN A 70 -11.64 -0.21 22.69
N ARG A 71 -12.82 -0.40 23.28
CA ARG A 71 -13.61 0.65 23.92
C ARG A 71 -12.77 1.24 25.05
N LEU A 72 -12.09 2.33 24.74
CA LEU A 72 -11.17 3.01 25.63
C LEU A 72 -12.00 3.72 26.71
N GLY A 73 -11.80 3.32 27.97
CA GLY A 73 -12.50 3.90 29.12
C GLY A 73 -12.23 5.40 29.25
N LYS A 74 -13.02 6.09 30.09
CA LYS A 74 -13.08 7.56 30.22
C LYS A 74 -11.74 8.23 30.66
N LYS A 75 -10.68 7.47 30.94
CA LYS A 75 -9.35 7.96 31.30
C LYS A 75 -8.28 7.04 30.69
N VAL A 76 -7.46 7.59 29.78
CA VAL A 76 -6.52 6.82 28.93
C VAL A 76 -5.07 6.98 29.41
N LEU A 77 -4.76 8.13 29.99
CA LEU A 77 -3.45 8.46 30.52
C LEU A 77 -3.68 9.40 31.71
N GLU A 78 -3.05 9.13 32.84
CA GLU A 78 -2.99 10.03 33.99
C GLU A 78 -1.51 10.23 34.32
N LEU A 79 -1.05 11.47 34.21
CA LEU A 79 0.32 11.85 34.55
C LEU A 79 0.23 12.79 35.75
N LYS A 80 0.88 12.42 36.85
CA LYS A 80 0.99 13.26 38.04
C LYS A 80 2.44 13.57 38.31
N ASP A 81 2.75 14.85 38.43
CA ASP A 81 4.06 15.39 38.81
C ASP A 81 5.22 14.84 37.97
N ALA A 82 4.98 14.69 36.66
CA ALA A 82 6.01 14.25 35.73
C ALA A 82 7.01 15.39 35.51
N SER A 83 8.29 15.15 35.84
CA SER A 83 9.39 16.05 35.49
C SER A 83 10.45 15.30 34.70
N LEU A 84 10.86 15.88 33.57
CA LEU A 84 11.88 15.30 32.69
C LEU A 84 12.93 16.38 32.41
N THR A 85 14.18 16.08 32.75
CA THR A 85 15.34 16.94 32.48
C THR A 85 16.36 16.14 31.69
N ILE A 86 16.79 16.65 30.55
CA ILE A 86 17.85 16.03 29.74
C ILE A 86 19.02 17.01 29.70
N GLY A 87 20.16 16.58 30.22
CA GLY A 87 21.34 17.43 30.39
C GLY A 87 21.05 18.57 31.37
N ASN A 88 21.25 19.82 30.93
CA ASN A 88 21.00 21.02 31.71
C ASN A 88 19.70 21.75 31.31
N HIS A 89 18.79 21.06 30.60
CA HIS A 89 17.54 21.61 30.12
C HIS A 89 16.35 20.82 30.67
N LYS A 90 15.49 21.54 31.40
CA LYS A 90 14.25 21.03 31.97
C LYS A 90 13.19 21.05 30.87
N ILE A 91 12.74 19.87 30.47
CA ILE A 91 11.79 19.68 29.35
C ILE A 91 10.36 19.62 29.89
N ILE A 92 10.17 19.06 31.08
CA ILE A 92 8.86 18.97 31.75
C ILE A 92 9.04 19.31 33.23
N GLU A 93 8.19 20.20 33.74
CA GLU A 93 8.12 20.64 35.12
C GLU A 93 6.65 20.65 35.56
N ASP A 94 6.34 19.89 36.62
CA ASP A 94 5.02 19.82 37.27
C ASP A 94 3.84 19.65 36.31
N PHE A 95 3.99 18.76 35.32
CA PHE A 95 2.94 18.50 34.33
C PHE A 95 1.93 17.49 34.85
N ASN A 96 0.68 17.94 34.96
CA ASN A 96 -0.47 17.15 35.39
C ASN A 96 -1.48 17.00 34.23
N LEU A 97 -1.85 15.75 33.89
CA LEU A 97 -2.81 15.40 32.81
C LEU A 97 -3.88 14.41 33.31
#